data_AF-A0A8S2VYI9-F1
#
_entry.id   AF-A0A8S2VYI9-F1
#
_cell.length_a   1.000
_cell.length_b   1.000
_cell.length_c   1.000
_cell.angle_alpha   90.00
_cell.angle_beta   90.00
_cell.angle_gamma   90.00
#
_symmetry.space_group_name_H-M   'P 1'
#
loop_
_entity.id
_entity.type
_entity.pdbx_description
1 polymer ?
#
loop_
_entity_poly.entity_id
_entity_poly.type
_entity_poly.pdbx_seq_one_letter_code
_entity_poly.pdbx_strand_id
1 'polypeptide(L)'
;LTLSFKKSLETAIQRFESVNITGVMELQCLLEVNRLTHELLSSFLTLDSFESIVSEVNHSVSSALGRITLHIFWELTYDFLPHYCYNGSTNRFVKTQQPHVNETRREKMTREIPDVQLYGTRELNQAYDIVNNLYRGFVGVQHFRTMTRLLGYQGIAVVIQEMLKVVKNLLDKTIREFVEKLRACMPKQCKLPRSDYGSPAILQYYLHQLHEIIHYPALQDVFHCFRELGNAILFFLMIEQSLSQEEIKDLLQAAPFQNLIPRPYAKEGEALEAKIRRLEAKYAAMSLVNIIKKLGTEKQGKLVEESDLLTRERLCIGLTTFEVMLDRIRGFLLEDPVWSNNSSSAVSSNISPLSNIDDTHDFHRIWSALQFVYCLPTRHENDMSVEQLYGEGLNFAGCTIIRLLSEHRKFETYDFTYHLFKINRSDQKEDEVKNVSLPTFTERIRKFQILNQQIFACLNKYLCHTTTDEIPVEQVKCLTPMTLQTIQSSIPIYQHNRLPGTTSEC
;
A
#
# COMPACT_ATOMS: atom_id res chain seq x y z
N LEU A 1 4.18 46.08 6.38
CA LEU A 1 5.03 44.91 6.06
C LEU A 1 4.39 43.61 6.50
N THR A 2 3.97 43.45 7.76
CA THR A 2 3.27 42.24 8.26
C THR A 2 2.05 41.83 7.42
N LEU A 3 1.20 42.80 7.02
CA LEU A 3 0.07 42.53 6.12
C LEU A 3 0.51 42.06 4.72
N SER A 4 1.60 42.61 4.19
CA SER A 4 2.15 42.20 2.89
C SER A 4 2.72 40.80 2.96
N PHE A 5 3.37 40.45 4.08
CA PHE A 5 3.91 39.12 4.33
C PHE A 5 2.81 38.06 4.46
N LYS A 6 1.74 38.36 5.22
CA LYS A 6 0.53 37.52 5.26
C LYS A 6 -0.07 37.32 3.87
N LYS A 7 -0.10 38.37 3.05
CA LYS A 7 -0.58 38.28 1.66
C LYS A 7 0.31 37.40 0.77
N SER A 8 1.63 37.41 0.95
CA SER A 8 2.53 36.50 0.23
C SER A 8 2.28 35.04 0.59
N LEU A 9 2.11 34.74 1.89
CA LEU A 9 1.76 33.39 2.35
C LEU A 9 0.38 32.94 1.86
N GLU A 10 -0.62 33.83 1.88
CA GLU A 10 -1.96 33.57 1.35
C GLU A 10 -1.90 33.21 -0.13
N THR A 11 -1.12 33.97 -0.89
CA THR A 11 -0.88 33.73 -2.32
C THR A 11 -0.23 32.37 -2.56
N ALA A 12 0.73 31.96 -1.72
CA ALA A 12 1.38 30.66 -1.84
C ALA A 12 0.40 29.50 -1.61
N ILE A 13 -0.46 29.59 -0.58
CA ILE A 13 -1.48 28.56 -0.29
C ILE A 13 -2.55 28.54 -1.39
N GLN A 14 -3.05 29.70 -1.83
CA GLN A 14 -4.04 29.78 -2.90
C GLN A 14 -3.49 29.22 -4.23
N ARG A 15 -2.20 29.44 -4.51
CA ARG A 15 -1.54 28.86 -5.68
C ARG A 15 -1.51 27.33 -5.58
N PHE A 16 -1.22 26.78 -4.40
CA PHE A 16 -1.30 25.35 -4.17
C PHE A 16 -2.72 24.78 -4.38
N GLU A 17 -3.75 25.45 -3.86
CA GLU A 17 -5.17 25.08 -4.04
C GLU A 17 -5.60 25.04 -5.52
N SER A 18 -4.93 25.78 -6.39
CA SER A 18 -5.22 25.79 -7.83
C SER A 18 -4.51 24.69 -8.64
N VAL A 19 -3.55 23.96 -8.03
CA VAL A 19 -2.69 22.98 -8.68
C VAL A 19 -2.93 21.58 -8.11
N ASN A 20 -2.54 20.55 -8.86
CA ASN A 20 -2.58 19.17 -8.40
C ASN A 20 -1.57 18.88 -7.29
N ILE A 21 -1.56 17.63 -6.78
CA ILE A 21 -0.70 17.20 -5.67
C ILE A 21 0.81 17.43 -5.89
N THR A 22 1.30 17.53 -7.13
CA THR A 22 2.73 17.84 -7.39
C THR A 22 3.10 19.27 -6.99
N GLY A 23 2.12 20.16 -6.88
CA GLY A 23 2.27 21.54 -6.42
C GLY A 23 2.76 21.67 -4.97
N VAL A 24 2.74 20.57 -4.19
CA VAL A 24 3.32 20.51 -2.84
C VAL A 24 4.80 20.93 -2.82
N MET A 25 5.57 20.59 -3.86
CA MET A 25 6.98 20.97 -3.97
C MET A 25 7.15 22.48 -4.12
N GLU A 26 6.33 23.09 -4.98
CA GLU A 26 6.34 24.52 -5.23
C GLU A 26 5.89 25.30 -3.99
N LEU A 27 4.87 24.81 -3.28
CA LEU A 27 4.44 25.36 -1.99
C LEU A 27 5.58 25.35 -0.97
N GLN A 28 6.30 24.24 -0.82
CA GLN A 28 7.43 24.15 0.10
C GLN A 28 8.53 25.15 -0.25
N CYS A 29 8.87 25.30 -1.52
CA CYS A 29 9.85 26.29 -1.96
C CYS A 29 9.41 27.72 -1.62
N LEU A 30 8.14 28.06 -1.87
CA LEU A 30 7.59 29.37 -1.52
C LEU A 30 7.59 29.60 -0.01
N LEU A 31 7.21 28.60 0.79
CA LEU A 31 7.22 28.70 2.26
C LEU A 31 8.65 28.92 2.80
N GLU A 32 9.65 28.26 2.22
CA GLU A 32 11.05 28.42 2.62
C GLU A 32 11.58 29.83 2.27
N VAL A 33 11.25 30.34 1.08
CA VAL A 33 11.60 31.72 0.68
C VAL A 33 10.92 32.73 1.60
N ASN A 34 9.66 32.50 1.96
CA ASN A 34 8.96 33.35 2.93
C ASN A 34 9.58 33.23 4.34
N ARG A 35 10.02 32.04 4.77
CA ARG A 35 10.73 31.84 6.04
C ARG A 35 12.03 32.63 6.08
N LEU A 36 12.84 32.55 5.03
CA LEU A 36 14.07 33.34 4.91
C LEU A 36 13.78 34.85 4.91
N THR A 37 12.71 35.27 4.22
CA THR A 37 12.27 36.68 4.22
C THR A 37 11.88 37.15 5.62
N HIS A 38 11.17 36.30 6.39
CA HIS A 38 10.82 36.58 7.78
C HIS A 38 12.08 36.71 8.66
N GLU A 39 13.05 35.83 8.50
CA GLU A 39 14.31 35.86 9.27
C GLU A 39 15.10 37.15 9.00
N LEU A 40 15.23 37.54 7.73
CA LEU A 40 15.88 38.79 7.33
C LEU A 40 15.15 40.03 7.85
N LEU A 41 13.82 40.06 7.77
CA LEU A 41 13.04 41.18 8.31
C LEU A 41 13.06 41.24 9.84
N SER A 42 13.10 40.09 10.51
CA SER A 42 13.11 40.00 11.98
C SER A 42 14.38 40.57 12.60
N SER A 43 15.46 40.69 11.82
CA SER A 43 16.68 41.37 12.27
C SER A 43 16.51 42.88 12.46
N PHE A 44 15.51 43.50 11.80
CA PHE A 44 15.25 44.94 11.87
C PHE A 44 13.88 45.28 12.46
N LEU A 45 12.93 44.34 12.43
CA LEU A 45 11.54 44.54 12.83
C LEU A 45 11.11 43.47 13.83
N THR A 46 10.28 43.85 14.80
CA THR A 46 9.61 42.89 15.68
C THR A 46 8.40 42.31 14.96
N LEU A 47 8.50 41.06 14.50
CA LEU A 47 7.41 40.32 13.86
C LEU A 47 6.95 39.18 14.77
N ASP A 48 5.69 38.78 14.62
CA ASP A 48 5.19 37.54 15.22
C ASP A 48 5.98 36.34 14.71
N SER A 49 5.96 35.23 15.44
CA SER A 49 6.67 34.02 15.01
C SER A 49 6.15 33.56 13.63
N PHE A 50 7.06 33.11 12.77
CA PHE A 50 6.70 32.64 11.43
C PHE A 50 5.61 31.55 11.47
N GLU A 51 5.71 30.62 12.43
CA GLU A 51 4.75 29.52 12.63
C GLU A 51 3.35 30.02 13.01
N SER A 52 3.26 31.06 13.84
CA SER A 52 1.97 31.70 14.17
C SER A 52 1.34 32.33 12.94
N ILE A 53 2.12 33.04 12.12
CA ILE A 53 1.63 33.69 10.91
C ILE A 53 1.17 32.64 9.89
N VAL A 54 1.95 31.58 9.65
CA VAL A 54 1.56 30.50 8.75
C VAL A 54 0.30 29.79 9.24
N SER A 55 0.19 29.52 10.55
CA SER A 55 -0.98 28.88 11.12
C SER A 55 -2.24 29.72 10.95
N GLU A 56 -2.13 31.04 11.10
CA GLU A 56 -3.24 31.97 10.86
C GLU A 56 -3.71 31.92 9.40
N VAL A 57 -2.79 32.02 8.44
CA VAL A 57 -3.09 32.03 7.00
C VAL A 57 -3.60 30.66 6.51
N ASN A 58 -3.06 29.58 7.07
CA ASN A 58 -3.53 28.21 6.80
C ASN A 58 -4.88 27.90 7.48
N HIS A 59 -5.44 28.84 8.24
CA HIS A 59 -6.64 28.67 9.07
C HIS A 59 -6.55 27.53 10.10
N SER A 60 -5.34 27.15 10.52
CA SER A 60 -5.10 26.05 11.47
C SER A 60 -5.03 26.49 12.94
N VAL A 61 -5.38 27.75 13.24
CA VAL A 61 -5.45 28.27 14.63
C VAL A 61 -6.79 27.90 15.29
N SER A 62 -7.90 28.14 14.58
CA SER A 62 -9.25 27.86 15.08
C SER A 62 -9.82 26.53 14.59
N SER A 63 -9.23 25.96 13.53
CA SER A 63 -9.61 24.67 12.97
C SER A 63 -8.50 23.64 13.23
N ALA A 64 -8.90 22.41 13.55
CA ALA A 64 -7.98 21.28 13.66
C ALA A 64 -7.37 20.88 12.29
N LEU A 65 -7.95 21.36 11.19
CA LEU A 65 -7.51 21.11 9.83
C LEU A 65 -7.25 22.42 9.11
N GLY A 66 -6.00 22.61 8.68
CA GLY A 66 -5.62 23.71 7.81
C GLY A 66 -5.99 23.46 6.35
N ARG A 67 -5.96 24.53 5.57
CA ARG A 67 -6.25 24.54 4.12
C ARG A 67 -5.34 23.58 3.34
N ILE A 68 -4.04 23.56 3.66
CA ILE A 68 -3.07 22.67 3.00
C ILE A 68 -3.46 21.20 3.19
N THR A 69 -3.85 20.80 4.40
CA THR A 69 -4.27 19.42 4.71
C THR A 69 -5.53 19.03 3.95
N LEU A 70 -6.51 19.93 3.90
CA LEU A 70 -7.76 19.72 3.17
C LEU A 70 -7.51 19.57 1.67
N HIS A 71 -6.67 20.43 1.09
CA HIS A 71 -6.32 20.34 -0.34
C HIS A 71 -5.56 19.07 -0.67
N ILE A 72 -4.60 18.65 0.18
CA ILE A 72 -3.91 17.36 0.00
C ILE A 72 -4.91 16.22 0.01
N PHE A 73 -5.82 16.16 0.98
CA PHE A 73 -6.85 15.11 1.04
C PHE A 73 -7.77 15.13 -0.20
N TRP A 74 -8.17 16.32 -0.65
CA TRP A 74 -9.00 16.49 -1.84
C TRP A 74 -8.28 15.97 -3.10
N GLU A 75 -7.05 16.41 -3.34
CA GLU A 75 -6.26 15.97 -4.48
C GLU A 75 -5.92 14.48 -4.41
N LEU A 76 -5.70 13.92 -3.21
CA LEU A 76 -5.52 12.48 -3.05
C LEU A 76 -6.77 11.73 -3.53
N THR A 77 -7.94 12.11 -3.06
CA THR A 77 -9.21 11.43 -3.35
C THR A 77 -9.61 11.56 -4.83
N TYR A 78 -9.54 12.77 -5.39
CA TYR A 78 -10.15 13.08 -6.69
C TYR A 78 -9.17 13.12 -7.87
N ASP A 79 -7.85 13.27 -7.64
CA ASP A 79 -6.83 13.27 -8.70
C ASP A 79 -5.88 12.06 -8.58
N PHE A 80 -5.26 11.88 -7.42
CA PHE A 80 -4.19 10.90 -7.22
C PHE A 80 -4.65 9.45 -7.40
N LEU A 81 -5.64 9.02 -6.62
CA LEU A 81 -6.17 7.65 -6.68
C LEU A 81 -6.67 7.27 -8.09
N PRO A 82 -7.51 8.08 -8.78
CA PRO A 82 -8.08 7.75 -10.08
C PRO A 82 -7.18 8.02 -11.29
N HIS A 83 -6.08 8.77 -11.18
CA HIS A 83 -5.29 9.15 -12.37
C HIS A 83 -3.83 8.71 -12.35
N TYR A 84 -3.32 8.15 -11.27
CA TYR A 84 -1.90 7.78 -11.20
C TYR A 84 -1.66 6.27 -11.29
N CYS A 85 -0.53 5.92 -11.87
CA CYS A 85 -0.04 4.55 -12.07
C CYS A 85 1.29 4.41 -11.34
N TYR A 86 1.34 3.51 -10.36
CA TYR A 86 2.57 3.23 -9.61
C TYR A 86 3.53 2.35 -10.42
N ASN A 87 4.82 2.68 -10.35
CA ASN A 87 5.92 1.88 -10.88
C ASN A 87 6.91 1.60 -9.75
N GLY A 88 6.95 0.35 -9.29
CA GLY A 88 7.76 -0.10 -8.16
C GLY A 88 9.26 -0.11 -8.46
N SER A 89 9.67 -0.23 -9.73
CA SER A 89 11.08 -0.18 -10.12
C SER A 89 11.67 1.23 -9.96
N THR A 90 10.87 2.27 -10.20
CA THR A 90 11.29 3.67 -10.04
C THR A 90 10.85 4.29 -8.71
N ASN A 91 9.96 3.62 -7.98
CA ASN A 91 9.27 4.11 -6.79
C ASN A 91 8.58 5.47 -7.05
N ARG A 92 7.88 5.56 -8.20
CA ARG A 92 7.20 6.77 -8.67
C ARG A 92 5.83 6.43 -9.22
N PHE A 93 4.92 7.39 -9.07
CA PHE A 93 3.64 7.44 -9.73
C PHE A 93 3.70 8.38 -10.93
N VAL A 94 3.14 7.94 -12.04
CA VAL A 94 2.98 8.75 -13.26
C VAL A 94 1.51 8.81 -13.65
N LYS A 95 1.08 9.88 -14.31
CA LYS A 95 -0.31 9.98 -14.77
C LYS A 95 -0.62 8.92 -15.82
N THR A 96 -1.82 8.36 -15.74
CA THR A 96 -2.35 7.45 -16.76
C THR A 96 -2.48 8.19 -18.09
N GLN A 97 -2.21 7.50 -19.19
CA GLN A 97 -2.32 8.08 -20.53
C GLN A 97 -3.76 8.15 -21.04
N GLN A 98 -4.68 7.39 -20.43
CA GLN A 98 -6.10 7.39 -20.75
C GLN A 98 -6.92 7.62 -19.48
N PRO A 99 -7.32 8.87 -19.19
CA PRO A 99 -8.14 9.17 -18.02
C PRO A 99 -9.52 8.52 -18.18
N HIS A 100 -9.88 7.66 -17.23
CA HIS A 100 -11.22 7.05 -17.14
C HIS A 100 -12.24 7.99 -16.50
N VAL A 101 -11.75 8.96 -15.71
CA VAL A 101 -12.55 9.98 -15.01
C VAL A 101 -12.20 11.35 -15.58
N ASN A 102 -13.18 12.25 -15.63
CA ASN A 102 -12.97 13.62 -16.08
C ASN A 102 -11.99 14.35 -15.15
N GLU A 103 -11.16 15.22 -15.73
CA GLU A 103 -10.23 16.04 -14.95
C GLU A 103 -10.98 16.85 -13.88
N THR A 104 -10.43 16.81 -12.66
CA THR A 104 -10.96 17.55 -11.52
C THR A 104 -10.92 19.05 -11.82
N ARG A 105 -12.09 19.71 -11.75
CA ARG A 105 -12.16 21.17 -11.88
C ARG A 105 -11.54 21.83 -10.66
N ARG A 106 -10.43 22.53 -10.87
CA ARG A 106 -9.76 23.32 -9.84
C ARG A 106 -10.18 24.77 -9.94
N GLU A 107 -10.25 25.44 -8.80
CA GLU A 107 -10.45 26.88 -8.78
C GLU A 107 -9.25 27.56 -9.46
N LYS A 108 -9.53 28.38 -10.48
CA LYS A 108 -8.48 29.14 -11.14
C LYS A 108 -8.07 30.29 -10.23
N MET A 109 -6.76 30.48 -10.11
CA MET A 109 -6.23 31.60 -9.36
C MET A 109 -6.74 32.94 -9.90
N THR A 110 -7.02 33.89 -9.01
CA THR A 110 -7.42 35.26 -9.36
C THR A 110 -6.29 35.98 -10.10
N ARG A 111 -6.62 36.86 -11.06
CA ARG A 111 -5.66 37.48 -12.00
C ARG A 111 -4.62 38.40 -11.34
N GLU A 112 -3.42 38.40 -11.95
CA GLU A 112 -2.19 39.19 -11.70
C GLU A 112 -1.69 39.23 -10.26
N ILE A 113 -0.88 38.21 -9.92
CA ILE A 113 -0.09 38.17 -8.68
C ILE A 113 1.16 39.03 -8.89
N PRO A 114 1.42 40.03 -8.03
CA PRO A 114 2.67 40.77 -8.06
C PRO A 114 3.87 39.85 -7.85
N ASP A 115 4.93 40.01 -8.66
CA ASP A 115 6.15 39.18 -8.57
C ASP A 115 6.75 39.17 -7.15
N VAL A 116 6.61 40.28 -6.43
CA VAL A 116 7.06 40.49 -5.04
C VAL A 116 6.39 39.54 -4.04
N GLN A 117 5.20 39.04 -4.34
CA GLN A 117 4.46 38.10 -3.49
C GLN A 117 4.84 36.64 -3.72
N LEU A 118 5.66 36.36 -4.75
CA LEU A 118 6.15 35.02 -5.10
C LEU A 118 7.64 34.91 -4.74
N TYR A 119 8.52 34.90 -5.74
CA TYR A 119 9.97 34.80 -5.56
C TYR A 119 10.69 36.17 -5.64
N GLY A 120 9.94 37.28 -5.67
CA GLY A 120 10.47 38.64 -5.60
C GLY A 120 10.52 39.34 -6.96
N THR A 121 11.21 38.75 -7.94
CA THR A 121 11.37 39.30 -9.29
C THR A 121 10.92 38.33 -10.37
N ARG A 122 10.67 38.85 -11.58
CA ARG A 122 10.25 38.04 -12.73
C ARG A 122 11.30 37.00 -13.12
N GLU A 123 12.58 37.35 -13.04
CA GLU A 123 13.70 36.45 -13.36
C GLU A 123 13.77 35.29 -12.35
N LEU A 124 13.58 35.58 -11.06
CA LEU A 124 13.54 34.55 -10.03
C LEU A 124 12.30 33.65 -10.18
N ASN A 125 11.13 34.22 -10.49
CA ASN A 125 9.93 33.44 -10.78
C ASN A 125 10.18 32.43 -11.91
N GLN A 126 10.82 32.86 -13.01
CA GLN A 126 11.18 31.96 -14.11
C GLN A 126 12.18 30.88 -13.70
N ALA A 127 13.21 31.24 -12.92
CA ALA A 127 14.21 30.29 -12.45
C ALA A 127 13.59 29.21 -11.56
N TYR A 128 12.78 29.60 -10.57
CA TYR A 128 12.08 28.65 -9.69
C TYR A 128 11.04 27.82 -10.44
N ASP A 129 10.33 28.38 -11.42
CA ASP A 129 9.42 27.61 -12.28
C ASP A 129 10.16 26.50 -13.04
N ILE A 130 11.36 26.75 -13.56
CA ILE A 130 12.20 25.73 -14.21
C ILE A 130 12.58 24.61 -13.22
N VAL A 131 12.97 24.96 -11.99
CA VAL A 131 13.30 23.97 -10.96
C VAL A 131 12.06 23.15 -10.57
N ASN A 132 10.92 23.81 -10.34
CA ASN A 132 9.69 23.15 -9.94
C ASN A 132 9.11 22.26 -11.05
N ASN A 133 9.33 22.61 -12.32
CA ASN A 133 8.91 21.79 -13.46
C ASN A 133 9.53 20.39 -13.46
N LEU A 134 10.71 20.20 -12.86
CA LEU A 134 11.33 18.88 -12.71
C LEU A 134 10.48 17.90 -11.87
N TYR A 135 9.58 18.43 -11.03
CA TYR A 135 8.74 17.65 -10.12
C TYR A 135 7.28 17.48 -10.59
N ARG A 136 6.86 18.14 -11.68
CA ARG A 136 5.46 18.10 -12.14
C ARG A 136 5.06 16.81 -12.88
N GLY A 137 6.04 16.08 -13.41
CA GLY A 137 5.81 14.90 -14.25
C GLY A 137 5.53 13.59 -13.49
N PHE A 138 5.71 13.57 -12.17
CA PHE A 138 5.56 12.36 -11.35
C PHE A 138 5.26 12.70 -9.90
N VAL A 139 4.74 11.73 -9.13
CA VAL A 139 4.70 11.79 -7.66
C VAL A 139 5.63 10.70 -7.11
N GLY A 140 6.41 10.99 -6.08
CA GLY A 140 7.41 10.05 -5.57
C GLY A 140 7.94 10.50 -4.22
N VAL A 141 9.00 9.87 -3.72
CA VAL A 141 9.50 10.06 -2.35
C VAL A 141 9.69 11.53 -1.96
N GLN A 142 10.15 12.40 -2.87
CA GLN A 142 10.32 13.82 -2.58
C GLN A 142 8.99 14.52 -2.26
N HIS A 143 7.92 14.18 -2.97
CA HIS A 143 6.58 14.70 -2.72
C HIS A 143 6.06 14.18 -1.38
N PHE A 144 6.23 12.88 -1.10
CA PHE A 144 5.79 12.29 0.17
C PHE A 144 6.51 12.89 1.37
N ARG A 145 7.83 13.10 1.32
CA ARG A 145 8.58 13.80 2.38
C ARG A 145 8.07 15.23 2.61
N THR A 146 7.82 15.96 1.53
CA THR A 146 7.28 17.32 1.64
C THR A 146 5.86 17.32 2.23
N MET A 147 5.01 16.37 1.82
CA MET A 147 3.69 16.17 2.42
C MET A 147 3.80 15.86 3.91
N THR A 148 4.72 14.97 4.32
CA THR A 148 4.97 14.64 5.73
C THR A 148 5.31 15.88 6.55
N ARG A 149 6.20 16.75 6.04
CA ARG A 149 6.61 17.99 6.74
C ARG A 149 5.48 19.01 6.86
N LEU A 150 4.68 19.18 5.79
CA LEU A 150 3.58 20.14 5.78
C LEU A 150 2.38 19.69 6.63
N LEU A 151 2.10 18.39 6.65
CA LEU A 151 0.97 17.82 7.39
C LEU A 151 1.28 17.65 8.89
N GLY A 152 2.52 17.27 9.22
CA GLY A 152 2.88 16.81 10.56
C GLY A 152 2.09 15.58 11.01
N TYR A 153 2.28 15.14 12.26
CA TYR A 153 1.60 13.95 12.77
C TYR A 153 0.07 14.05 12.75
N GLN A 154 -0.47 15.20 13.15
CA GLN A 154 -1.92 15.41 13.20
C GLN A 154 -2.55 15.39 11.80
N GLY A 155 -1.95 16.07 10.83
CA GLY A 155 -2.44 16.08 9.46
C GLY A 155 -2.38 14.69 8.82
N ILE A 156 -1.27 13.97 9.01
CA ILE A 156 -1.11 12.59 8.52
C ILE A 156 -2.18 11.67 9.12
N ALA A 157 -2.42 11.75 10.44
CA ALA A 157 -3.42 10.92 11.11
C ALA A 157 -4.83 11.15 10.55
N VAL A 158 -5.23 12.41 10.33
CA VAL A 158 -6.56 12.71 9.77
C VAL A 158 -6.66 12.27 8.31
N VAL A 159 -5.64 12.53 7.49
CA VAL A 159 -5.61 12.08 6.09
C VAL A 159 -5.75 10.56 6.01
N ILE A 160 -5.04 9.80 6.85
CA ILE A 160 -5.17 8.35 6.93
C ILE A 160 -6.58 7.93 7.34
N GLN A 161 -7.16 8.56 8.36
CA GLN A 161 -8.51 8.23 8.82
C GLN A 161 -9.57 8.45 7.74
N GLU A 162 -9.52 9.59 7.05
CA GLU A 162 -10.46 9.89 5.97
C GLU A 162 -10.21 9.00 4.74
N MET A 163 -8.95 8.70 4.42
CA MET A 163 -8.61 7.75 3.35
C MET A 163 -9.09 6.33 3.64
N LEU A 164 -9.04 5.88 4.89
CA LEU A 164 -9.63 4.59 5.28
C LEU A 164 -11.15 4.55 5.07
N LYS A 165 -11.87 5.68 5.26
CA LYS A 165 -13.30 5.76 4.94
C LYS A 165 -13.55 5.68 3.44
N VAL A 166 -12.70 6.31 2.62
CA VAL A 166 -12.75 6.19 1.15
C VAL A 166 -12.53 4.73 0.73
N VAL A 167 -11.50 4.07 1.28
CA VAL A 167 -11.23 2.65 1.06
C VAL A 167 -12.42 1.77 1.47
N LYS A 168 -13.02 2.02 2.64
CA LYS A 168 -14.23 1.30 3.07
C LYS A 168 -15.37 1.47 2.07
N ASN A 169 -15.64 2.70 1.65
CA ASN A 169 -16.72 2.99 0.69
C ASN A 169 -16.48 2.34 -0.68
N LEU A 170 -15.22 2.29 -1.15
CA LEU A 170 -14.83 1.59 -2.38
C LEU A 170 -15.04 0.07 -2.27
N LEU A 171 -14.66 -0.52 -1.13
CA LEU A 171 -14.84 -1.94 -0.87
C LEU A 171 -16.32 -2.33 -0.76
N ASP A 172 -17.09 -1.63 0.08
CA ASP A 172 -18.47 -1.98 0.42
C ASP A 172 -19.46 -1.76 -0.73
N LYS A 173 -19.19 -0.82 -1.63
CA LYS A 173 -20.09 -0.46 -2.74
C LYS A 173 -19.55 -0.96 -4.07
N THR A 174 -18.55 -0.28 -4.61
CA THR A 174 -18.13 -0.45 -6.00
C THR A 174 -17.47 -1.82 -6.22
N ILE A 175 -16.45 -2.14 -5.43
CA ILE A 175 -15.69 -3.38 -5.62
C ILE A 175 -16.55 -4.59 -5.27
N ARG A 176 -17.33 -4.53 -4.18
CA ARG A 176 -18.28 -5.59 -3.84
C ARG A 176 -19.24 -5.91 -4.98
N GLU A 177 -19.91 -4.91 -5.55
CA GLU A 177 -20.85 -5.12 -6.66
C GLU A 177 -20.17 -5.77 -7.88
N PHE A 178 -18.93 -5.38 -8.18
CA PHE A 178 -18.16 -6.01 -9.25
C PHE A 178 -17.78 -7.45 -8.91
N VAL A 179 -17.37 -7.73 -7.67
CA VAL A 179 -17.03 -9.09 -7.23
C VAL A 179 -18.26 -10.01 -7.27
N GLU A 180 -19.43 -9.53 -6.86
CA GLU A 180 -20.69 -10.29 -6.97
C GLU A 180 -21.03 -10.60 -8.43
N LYS A 181 -20.94 -9.62 -9.33
CA LYS A 181 -21.17 -9.80 -10.78
C LYS A 181 -20.17 -10.76 -11.40
N LEU A 182 -18.88 -10.61 -11.09
CA LEU A 182 -17.82 -11.49 -11.59
C LEU A 182 -17.97 -12.91 -11.05
N ARG A 183 -18.40 -13.09 -9.80
CA ARG A 183 -18.71 -14.40 -9.22
C ARG A 183 -19.87 -15.09 -9.97
N ALA A 184 -20.87 -14.33 -10.42
CA ALA A 184 -21.96 -14.88 -11.22
C ALA A 184 -21.51 -15.33 -12.62
N CYS A 185 -20.50 -14.67 -13.21
CA CYS A 185 -19.89 -15.03 -14.49
C CYS A 185 -18.81 -16.13 -14.38
N MET A 186 -18.38 -16.50 -13.17
CA MET A 186 -17.40 -17.57 -12.99
C MET A 186 -18.04 -18.95 -13.29
N PRO A 187 -17.32 -19.86 -13.97
CA PRO A 187 -17.79 -21.22 -14.15
C PRO A 187 -17.90 -21.92 -12.80
N LYS A 188 -18.98 -22.68 -12.56
CA LYS A 188 -19.24 -23.33 -11.25
C LYS A 188 -18.08 -24.21 -10.77
N GLN A 189 -17.38 -24.86 -11.68
CA GLN A 189 -16.17 -25.64 -11.39
C GLN A 189 -15.15 -25.40 -12.50
N CYS A 190 -13.90 -25.11 -12.14
CA CYS A 190 -12.81 -24.97 -13.10
C CYS A 190 -11.60 -25.79 -12.65
N LYS A 191 -11.53 -27.02 -13.16
CA LYS A 191 -10.43 -27.95 -12.88
C LYS A 191 -9.13 -27.50 -13.53
N LEU A 192 -8.01 -27.85 -12.90
CA LEU A 192 -6.67 -27.73 -13.49
C LEU A 192 -6.40 -28.99 -14.34
N PRO A 193 -6.30 -28.87 -15.68
CA PRO A 193 -6.05 -30.03 -16.54
C PRO A 193 -4.67 -30.65 -16.26
N ARG A 194 -4.51 -31.96 -16.51
CA ARG A 194 -3.22 -32.64 -16.34
C ARG A 194 -2.19 -32.17 -17.36
N SER A 195 -0.91 -32.34 -17.04
CA SER A 195 0.22 -32.06 -17.96
C SER A 195 0.12 -32.80 -19.29
N ASP A 196 -0.56 -33.95 -19.32
CA ASP A 196 -0.68 -34.81 -20.50
C ASP A 196 -1.45 -34.15 -21.67
N TYR A 197 -2.27 -33.14 -21.39
CA TYR A 197 -3.00 -32.39 -22.42
C TYR A 197 -2.10 -31.42 -23.21
N GLY A 198 -0.97 -31.00 -22.63
CA GLY A 198 -0.06 -30.00 -23.21
C GLY A 198 -0.58 -28.56 -23.11
N SER A 199 0.35 -27.60 -23.05
CA SER A 199 0.06 -26.18 -22.84
C SER A 199 -0.89 -25.52 -23.87
N PRO A 200 -0.89 -25.85 -25.17
CA PRO A 200 -1.81 -25.25 -26.13
C PRO A 200 -3.28 -25.64 -25.87
N ALA A 201 -3.52 -26.91 -25.54
CA ALA A 201 -4.87 -27.40 -25.22
C ALA A 201 -5.38 -26.81 -23.90
N ILE A 202 -4.48 -26.63 -22.93
CA ILE A 202 -4.80 -26.01 -21.64
C ILE A 202 -5.12 -24.53 -21.80
N LEU A 203 -4.38 -23.81 -22.65
CA LEU A 203 -4.71 -22.44 -23.01
C LEU A 203 -6.09 -22.35 -23.68
N GLN A 204 -6.38 -23.25 -24.64
CA GLN A 204 -7.69 -23.31 -25.28
C GLN A 204 -8.82 -23.59 -24.28
N TYR A 205 -8.58 -24.48 -23.31
CA TYR A 205 -9.51 -24.78 -22.23
C TYR A 205 -9.80 -23.53 -21.38
N TYR A 206 -8.78 -22.81 -20.91
CA TYR A 206 -9.01 -21.58 -20.12
C TYR A 206 -9.68 -20.47 -20.92
N LEU A 207 -9.34 -20.31 -22.20
CA LEU A 207 -10.02 -19.36 -23.09
C LEU A 207 -11.51 -19.67 -23.27
N HIS A 208 -11.91 -20.94 -23.19
CA HIS A 208 -13.31 -21.35 -23.26
C HIS A 208 -14.02 -21.16 -21.91
N GLN A 209 -13.39 -21.62 -20.81
CA GLN A 209 -13.98 -21.54 -19.46
C GLN A 209 -14.11 -20.09 -18.94
N LEU A 210 -13.18 -19.21 -19.31
CA LEU A 210 -13.16 -17.80 -18.86
C LEU A 210 -13.75 -16.84 -19.90
N HIS A 211 -14.45 -17.35 -20.91
CA HIS A 211 -14.96 -16.55 -22.03
C HIS A 211 -15.83 -15.37 -21.57
N GLU A 212 -16.70 -15.59 -20.58
CA GLU A 212 -17.60 -14.56 -20.05
C GLU A 212 -16.84 -13.42 -19.35
N ILE A 213 -15.72 -13.73 -18.68
CA ILE A 213 -14.89 -12.74 -17.99
C ILE A 213 -14.04 -11.95 -18.97
N ILE A 214 -13.49 -12.63 -19.99
CA ILE A 214 -12.69 -11.99 -21.05
C ILE A 214 -13.52 -10.94 -21.81
N HIS A 215 -14.81 -11.21 -22.03
CA HIS A 215 -15.72 -10.31 -22.75
C HIS A 215 -16.62 -9.48 -21.83
N TYR A 216 -16.26 -9.36 -20.55
CA TYR A 216 -17.03 -8.58 -19.61
C TYR A 216 -16.97 -7.08 -19.98
N PRO A 217 -18.11 -6.41 -20.26
CA PRO A 217 -18.10 -5.07 -20.87
C PRO A 217 -17.55 -3.98 -19.94
N ALA A 218 -17.65 -4.14 -18.62
CA ALA A 218 -17.19 -3.17 -17.62
C ALA A 218 -15.84 -3.57 -16.99
N LEU A 219 -15.03 -4.39 -17.65
CA LEU A 219 -13.76 -4.88 -17.10
C LEU A 219 -12.75 -3.75 -16.84
N GLN A 220 -12.77 -2.71 -17.67
CA GLN A 220 -11.94 -1.52 -17.47
C GLN A 220 -12.31 -0.77 -16.18
N ASP A 221 -13.61 -0.68 -15.86
CA ASP A 221 -14.09 -0.08 -14.62
C ASP A 221 -13.69 -0.92 -13.39
N VAL A 222 -13.72 -2.25 -13.53
CA VAL A 222 -13.22 -3.16 -12.49
C VAL A 222 -11.74 -2.86 -12.20
N PHE A 223 -10.89 -2.83 -13.24
CA PHE A 223 -9.46 -2.54 -13.07
C PHE A 223 -9.21 -1.13 -12.53
N HIS A 224 -10.03 -0.16 -12.93
CA HIS A 224 -9.99 1.21 -12.41
C HIS A 224 -10.22 1.25 -10.89
N CYS A 225 -11.29 0.61 -10.40
CA CYS A 225 -11.61 0.58 -8.97
C CYS A 225 -10.54 -0.16 -8.15
N PHE A 226 -10.03 -1.29 -8.65
CA PHE A 226 -8.94 -1.98 -7.96
C PHE A 226 -7.66 -1.13 -7.94
N ARG A 227 -7.34 -0.40 -9.02
CA ARG A 227 -6.20 0.50 -9.00
C ARG A 227 -6.35 1.61 -7.96
N GLU A 228 -7.53 2.24 -7.85
CA GLU A 228 -7.78 3.25 -6.81
C GLU A 228 -7.51 2.70 -5.40
N LEU A 229 -8.03 1.51 -5.11
CA LEU A 229 -7.77 0.82 -3.85
C LEU A 229 -6.27 0.57 -3.62
N GLY A 230 -5.56 0.11 -4.65
CA GLY A 230 -4.13 -0.17 -4.57
C GLY A 230 -3.28 1.09 -4.41
N ASN A 231 -3.65 2.17 -5.09
CA ASN A 231 -3.00 3.49 -4.93
C ASN A 231 -3.20 4.02 -3.50
N ALA A 232 -4.35 3.77 -2.87
CA ALA A 232 -4.57 4.15 -1.47
C ALA A 232 -3.70 3.34 -0.51
N ILE A 233 -3.59 2.02 -0.72
CA ILE A 233 -2.69 1.16 0.06
C ILE A 233 -1.23 1.57 -0.11
N LEU A 234 -0.81 1.87 -1.34
CA LEU A 234 0.54 2.36 -1.63
C LEU A 234 0.81 3.73 -1.00
N PHE A 235 -0.19 4.62 -0.97
CA PHE A 235 -0.09 5.90 -0.28
C PHE A 235 0.21 5.70 1.20
N PHE A 236 -0.52 4.79 1.88
CA PHE A 236 -0.27 4.45 3.28
C PHE A 236 1.15 3.93 3.53
N LEU A 237 1.63 3.06 2.64
CA LEU A 237 3.00 2.54 2.72
C LEU A 237 4.05 3.66 2.54
N MET A 238 3.87 4.52 1.53
CA MET A 238 4.86 5.54 1.18
C MET A 238 4.89 6.72 2.14
N ILE A 239 3.75 7.11 2.72
CA ILE A 239 3.69 8.18 3.73
C ILE A 239 4.36 7.73 5.04
N GLU A 240 4.17 6.47 5.45
CA GLU A 240 4.87 5.91 6.62
C GLU A 240 6.38 5.86 6.38
N GLN A 241 6.82 5.33 5.23
CA GLN A 241 8.24 5.28 4.89
C GLN A 241 8.88 6.67 4.89
N SER A 242 8.16 7.68 4.40
CA SER A 242 8.64 9.06 4.39
C SER A 242 8.67 9.66 5.79
N LEU A 243 7.67 9.36 6.63
CA LEU A 243 7.65 9.76 8.03
C LEU A 243 8.83 9.17 8.81
N SER A 244 9.10 7.87 8.67
CA SER A 244 10.26 7.25 9.32
C SER A 244 11.59 7.86 8.88
N GLN A 245 11.71 8.28 7.61
CA GLN A 245 12.92 8.94 7.11
C GLN A 245 13.12 10.34 7.72
N GLU A 246 12.05 11.10 7.90
CA GLU A 246 12.12 12.40 8.57
C GLU A 246 12.43 12.23 10.06
N GLU A 247 11.78 11.27 10.74
CA GLU A 247 12.03 10.99 12.16
C GLU A 247 13.48 10.56 12.45
N ILE A 248 14.06 9.69 11.60
CA ILE A 248 15.46 9.27 11.76
C ILE A 248 16.40 10.47 11.60
N LYS A 249 16.11 11.37 10.66
CA LYS A 249 16.91 12.58 10.48
C LYS A 249 16.85 13.46 11.74
N ASP A 250 15.67 13.63 12.32
CA ASP A 250 15.48 14.39 13.56
C ASP A 250 16.21 13.74 14.73
N LEU A 251 16.12 12.41 14.88
CA LEU A 251 16.84 11.67 15.92
C LEU A 251 18.37 11.78 15.78
N LEU A 252 18.90 11.73 14.56
CA LEU A 252 20.33 11.91 14.31
C LEU A 252 20.80 13.32 14.66
N GLN A 253 19.97 14.35 14.43
CA GLN A 253 20.27 15.73 14.82
C GLN A 253 20.15 15.94 16.34
N ALA A 254 19.23 15.22 17.00
CA ALA A 254 19.04 15.27 18.44
C ALA A 254 20.08 14.47 19.24
N ALA A 255 20.66 13.42 18.65
CA ALA A 255 21.57 12.48 19.31
C ALA A 255 22.69 13.13 20.15
N PRO A 256 23.40 14.18 19.69
CA PRO A 256 24.45 14.82 20.49
C PRO A 256 23.93 15.47 21.79
N PHE A 257 22.71 15.98 21.78
CA PHE A 257 22.08 16.65 22.93
C PHE A 257 21.46 15.66 23.92
N GLN A 258 21.14 14.45 23.45
CA GLN A 258 20.62 13.33 24.22
C GLN A 258 21.72 12.38 24.73
N ASN A 259 22.98 12.72 24.51
CA ASN A 259 24.14 11.89 24.89
C ASN A 259 24.15 10.51 24.20
N LEU A 260 23.57 10.42 23.00
CA LEU A 260 23.63 9.21 22.16
C LEU A 260 24.90 9.25 21.32
N ILE A 261 25.89 8.46 21.71
CA ILE A 261 27.21 8.43 21.07
C ILE A 261 27.32 7.16 20.22
N PRO A 262 27.72 7.27 18.95
CA PRO A 262 27.93 6.10 18.11
C PRO A 262 29.09 5.24 18.64
N ARG A 263 29.04 3.94 18.38
CA ARG A 263 30.07 3.00 18.83
C ARG A 263 31.45 3.42 18.29
N PRO A 264 32.42 3.76 19.15
CA PRO A 264 33.74 4.17 18.70
C PRO A 264 34.55 2.96 18.21
N TYR A 265 35.47 3.21 17.28
CA TYR A 265 36.43 2.20 16.85
C TYR A 265 37.41 1.86 17.98
N ALA A 266 37.55 0.57 18.30
CA ALA A 266 38.52 0.04 19.25
C ALA A 266 39.47 -0.90 18.53
N LYS A 267 40.78 -0.69 18.70
CA LYS A 267 41.82 -1.62 18.23
C LYS A 267 41.88 -2.83 19.16
N GLU A 268 42.44 -3.94 18.67
CA GLU A 268 42.68 -5.13 19.49
C GLU A 268 43.48 -4.78 20.76
N GLY A 269 42.95 -5.16 21.92
CA GLY A 269 43.54 -4.85 23.24
C GLY A 269 43.07 -3.55 23.90
N GLU A 270 42.28 -2.70 23.22
CA GLU A 270 41.70 -1.50 23.83
C GLU A 270 40.33 -1.78 24.49
N ALA A 271 40.16 -1.31 25.72
CA ALA A 271 38.87 -1.38 26.41
C ALA A 271 37.85 -0.40 25.78
N LEU A 272 36.91 -0.94 25.01
CA LEU A 272 35.84 -0.18 24.35
C LEU A 272 35.04 0.69 25.34
N GLU A 273 34.74 0.16 26.53
CA GLU A 273 34.02 0.88 27.58
C GLU A 273 34.76 2.13 28.07
N ALA A 274 36.09 2.06 28.20
CA ALA A 274 36.88 3.20 28.63
C ALA A 274 36.86 4.33 27.56
N LYS A 275 36.81 3.97 26.27
CA LYS A 275 36.64 4.96 25.19
C LYS A 275 35.26 5.58 25.19
N ILE A 276 34.21 4.79 25.41
CA ILE A 276 32.83 5.30 25.51
C ILE A 276 32.74 6.31 26.66
N ARG A 277 33.23 5.97 27.86
CA ARG A 277 33.24 6.90 29.01
C ARG A 277 34.03 8.18 28.75
N ARG A 278 35.16 8.10 28.04
CA ARG A 278 35.93 9.29 27.64
C ARG A 278 35.15 10.18 26.68
N LEU A 279 34.39 9.59 25.75
CA LEU A 279 33.55 10.34 24.81
C LEU A 279 32.33 10.94 25.50
N GLU A 280 31.69 10.20 26.41
CA GLU A 280 30.61 10.72 27.26
C GLU A 280 31.09 11.92 28.09
N ALA A 281 32.28 11.83 28.70
CA ALA A 281 32.86 12.95 29.44
C ALA A 281 33.16 14.16 28.52
N LYS A 282 33.63 13.92 27.29
CA LYS A 282 33.90 14.99 26.31
C LYS A 282 32.62 15.71 25.87
N TYR A 283 31.52 14.96 25.69
CA TYR A 283 30.25 15.48 25.18
C TYR A 283 29.22 15.80 26.29
N ALA A 284 29.56 15.56 27.56
CA ALA A 284 28.71 15.88 28.70
C ALA A 284 28.24 17.35 28.71
N ALA A 285 29.08 18.27 28.22
CA ALA A 285 28.76 19.69 28.13
C ALA A 285 27.71 20.04 27.06
N MET A 286 27.30 19.09 26.21
CA MET A 286 26.22 19.28 25.22
C MET A 286 24.89 18.66 25.67
N SER A 287 24.88 17.91 26.77
CA SER A 287 23.67 17.25 27.26
C SER A 287 22.66 18.27 27.80
N LEU A 288 21.61 18.53 27.03
CA LEU A 288 20.66 19.61 27.28
C LEU A 288 19.97 19.47 28.65
N VAL A 289 19.45 18.27 28.93
CA VAL A 289 18.74 17.96 30.18
C VAL A 289 19.64 18.18 31.40
N ASN A 290 20.90 17.73 31.33
CA ASN A 290 21.85 17.84 32.44
C ASN A 290 22.26 19.30 32.70
N ILE A 291 22.37 20.12 31.66
CA ILE A 291 22.72 21.54 31.79
C ILE A 291 21.56 22.31 32.43
N ILE A 292 20.33 22.10 31.94
CA ILE A 292 19.18 22.85 32.42
C ILE A 292 18.77 22.42 33.83
N LYS A 293 18.96 21.15 34.20
CA LYS A 293 18.79 20.71 35.60
C LYS A 293 19.79 21.37 36.56
N LYS A 294 20.99 21.71 36.09
CA LYS A 294 22.03 22.35 36.92
C LYS A 294 21.91 23.87 37.00
N LEU A 295 21.52 24.51 35.89
CA LEU A 295 21.59 25.97 35.73
C LEU A 295 20.21 26.63 35.56
N GLY A 296 19.18 25.86 35.25
CA GLY A 296 17.84 26.36 34.94
C GLY A 296 16.92 26.45 36.13
N THR A 297 15.77 27.10 35.90
CA THR A 297 14.66 27.14 36.85
C THR A 297 13.88 25.82 36.88
N GLU A 298 13.12 25.56 37.95
CA GLU A 298 12.29 24.34 38.05
C GLU A 298 11.30 24.22 36.88
N LYS A 299 10.73 25.34 36.42
CA LYS A 299 9.85 25.36 35.24
C LYS A 299 10.56 24.93 33.97
N GLN A 300 11.78 25.42 33.74
CA GLN A 300 12.60 25.02 32.60
C GLN A 300 13.03 23.55 32.69
N GLY A 301 13.30 23.04 33.89
CA GLY A 301 13.60 21.64 34.13
C GLY A 301 12.47 20.72 33.64
N LYS A 302 11.22 20.99 34.05
CA LYS A 302 10.04 20.22 33.63
C LYS A 302 9.82 20.28 32.10
N LEU A 303 9.89 21.48 31.52
CA LEU A 303 9.71 21.66 30.07
C LEU A 303 10.74 20.89 29.23
N VAL A 304 11.98 20.80 29.71
CA VAL A 304 13.06 20.10 28.99
C VAL A 304 12.92 18.60 29.10
N GLU A 305 12.43 18.07 30.23
CA GLU A 305 12.10 16.64 30.36
C GLU A 305 10.99 16.24 29.39
N GLU A 306 9.92 17.05 29.29
CA GLU A 306 8.84 16.82 28.32
C GLU A 306 9.33 16.93 26.87
N SER A 307 10.13 17.94 26.56
CA SER A 307 10.67 18.13 25.20
C SER A 307 11.66 17.03 24.80
N ASP A 308 12.49 16.55 25.72
CA ASP A 308 13.41 15.44 25.47
C ASP A 308 12.64 14.14 25.20
N LEU A 309 11.57 13.89 25.96
CA LEU A 309 10.68 12.75 25.75
C LEU A 309 10.06 12.78 24.34
N LEU A 310 9.47 13.92 23.94
CA LEU A 310 8.88 14.10 22.61
C LEU A 310 9.90 13.99 21.48
N THR A 311 11.16 14.35 21.73
CA THR A 311 12.24 14.27 20.74
C THR A 311 12.70 12.84 20.57
N ARG A 312 12.80 12.10 21.69
CA ARG A 312 13.27 10.71 21.73
C ARG A 312 12.21 9.74 21.25
N GLU A 313 10.95 9.92 21.62
CA GLU A 313 9.87 8.97 21.29
C GLU A 313 9.27 9.28 19.91
N ARG A 314 9.75 8.55 18.90
CA ARG A 314 9.31 8.64 17.50
C ARG A 314 8.74 7.30 17.05
N LEU A 315 7.87 7.32 16.03
CA LEU A 315 7.21 6.10 15.55
C LEU A 315 8.22 5.09 15.00
N CYS A 316 9.26 5.56 14.31
CA CYS A 316 10.31 4.73 13.72
C CYS A 316 11.09 3.84 14.70
N ILE A 317 10.94 4.03 16.02
CA ILE A 317 11.66 3.25 17.04
C ILE A 317 11.05 1.87 17.25
N GLY A 318 9.76 1.68 16.95
CA GLY A 318 9.11 0.38 17.12
C GLY A 318 7.63 0.30 16.78
N LEU A 319 7.06 1.31 16.13
CA LEU A 319 5.65 1.34 15.76
C LEU A 319 5.48 1.35 14.24
N THR A 320 4.56 0.53 13.75
CA THR A 320 4.20 0.37 12.33
C THR A 320 2.76 0.81 12.14
N THR A 321 2.53 1.89 11.39
CA THR A 321 1.15 2.41 11.19
C THR A 321 0.43 1.61 10.10
N PHE A 322 1.18 1.14 9.11
CA PHE A 322 0.71 0.43 7.93
C PHE A 322 0.10 -0.92 8.29
N GLU A 323 0.66 -1.61 9.28
CA GLU A 323 0.08 -2.83 9.85
C GLU A 323 -1.32 -2.57 10.41
N VAL A 324 -1.47 -1.53 11.23
CA VAL A 324 -2.77 -1.11 11.79
C VAL A 324 -3.76 -0.75 10.67
N MET A 325 -3.31 -0.12 9.59
CA MET A 325 -4.16 0.18 8.44
C MET A 325 -4.60 -1.09 7.70
N LEU A 326 -3.69 -2.04 7.47
CA LEU A 326 -4.01 -3.32 6.85
C LEU A 326 -5.00 -4.13 7.69
N ASP A 327 -4.85 -4.14 9.02
CA ASP A 327 -5.78 -4.81 9.93
C ASP A 327 -7.17 -4.16 9.94
N ARG A 328 -7.25 -2.82 9.81
CA ARG A 328 -8.55 -2.14 9.62
C ARG A 328 -9.21 -2.51 8.31
N ILE A 329 -8.44 -2.57 7.21
CA ILE A 329 -8.95 -3.03 5.91
C ILE A 329 -9.41 -4.49 6.00
N ARG A 330 -8.67 -5.35 6.73
CA ARG A 330 -9.10 -6.73 7.01
C ARG A 330 -10.44 -6.76 7.73
N GLY A 331 -10.64 -5.88 8.73
CA GLY A 331 -11.92 -5.72 9.41
C GLY A 331 -13.08 -5.46 8.44
N PHE A 332 -12.91 -4.53 7.50
CA PHE A 332 -13.94 -4.22 6.49
C PHE A 332 -14.27 -5.42 5.59
N LEU A 333 -13.26 -6.19 5.19
CA LEU A 333 -13.48 -7.40 4.37
C LEU A 333 -14.17 -8.53 5.13
N LEU A 334 -13.90 -8.69 6.43
CA LEU A 334 -14.49 -9.74 7.26
C LEU A 334 -15.93 -9.44 7.70
N GLU A 335 -16.35 -8.17 7.67
CA GLU A 335 -17.74 -7.76 7.95
C GLU A 335 -18.73 -8.31 6.91
N ASP A 336 -18.30 -8.48 5.66
CA ASP A 336 -19.19 -8.85 4.55
C ASP A 336 -18.99 -10.33 4.11
N PRO A 337 -20.05 -11.16 4.12
CA PRO A 337 -20.00 -12.56 3.68
C PRO A 337 -19.70 -12.73 2.19
N VAL A 338 -19.75 -11.67 1.38
CA VAL A 338 -19.33 -11.73 -0.02
C VAL A 338 -17.86 -12.15 -0.13
N TRP A 339 -17.00 -11.73 0.80
CA TRP A 339 -15.56 -12.00 0.74
C TRP A 339 -15.14 -13.32 1.39
N SER A 340 -15.87 -13.75 2.42
CA SER A 340 -15.63 -15.00 3.10
C SER A 340 -16.68 -16.02 2.67
N ASN A 341 -16.26 -17.12 2.05
CA ASN A 341 -17.14 -18.26 1.83
C ASN A 341 -17.34 -19.01 3.17
N ASN A 342 -17.87 -18.32 4.17
CA ASN A 342 -18.34 -18.88 5.44
C ASN A 342 -19.69 -19.59 5.28
N SER A 343 -20.12 -19.83 4.04
CA SER A 343 -20.72 -21.12 3.69
C SER A 343 -19.59 -22.16 3.53
N SER A 344 -18.87 -22.53 4.59
CA SER A 344 -19.37 -23.60 5.46
C SER A 344 -20.89 -23.69 5.44
N SER A 345 -21.42 -24.17 4.31
CA SER A 345 -22.68 -24.89 4.30
C SER A 345 -22.66 -25.72 5.57
N ALA A 346 -23.68 -25.48 6.38
CA ALA A 346 -24.02 -26.23 7.57
C ALA A 346 -23.42 -27.63 7.56
N VAL A 347 -22.92 -28.05 8.71
CA VAL A 347 -23.08 -29.41 9.25
C VAL A 347 -24.15 -30.22 8.52
N SER A 348 -23.82 -30.69 7.33
CA SER A 348 -24.55 -31.61 6.49
C SER A 348 -23.48 -32.53 5.95
N SER A 349 -23.18 -33.51 6.79
CA SER A 349 -22.78 -34.86 6.42
C SER A 349 -21.67 -35.01 5.38
N ASN A 350 -20.49 -35.43 5.87
CA ASN A 350 -19.61 -36.39 5.20
C ASN A 350 -19.08 -36.01 3.80
N ILE A 351 -18.63 -34.78 3.59
CA ILE A 351 -17.80 -34.45 2.43
C ILE A 351 -16.47 -33.86 2.91
N SER A 352 -15.38 -34.49 2.46
CA SER A 352 -14.02 -34.20 2.88
C SER A 352 -13.67 -32.70 2.75
N PRO A 353 -12.85 -32.12 3.65
CA PRO A 353 -12.36 -30.73 3.52
C PRO A 353 -11.49 -30.50 2.27
N LEU A 354 -11.20 -31.57 1.51
CA LEU A 354 -10.50 -31.58 0.23
C LEU A 354 -11.43 -31.38 -0.99
N SER A 355 -12.75 -31.27 -0.79
CA SER A 355 -13.73 -31.24 -1.88
C SER A 355 -13.97 -29.86 -2.51
N ASN A 356 -13.53 -28.76 -1.88
CA ASN A 356 -13.67 -27.40 -2.41
C ASN A 356 -12.50 -26.96 -3.33
N ILE A 357 -11.66 -27.88 -3.81
CA ILE A 357 -10.50 -27.52 -4.65
C ILE A 357 -10.93 -26.94 -6.00
N ASP A 358 -12.03 -27.44 -6.57
CA ASP A 358 -12.50 -27.07 -7.91
C ASP A 358 -13.53 -25.93 -7.91
N ASP A 359 -13.97 -25.48 -6.73
CA ASP A 359 -14.93 -24.39 -6.58
C ASP A 359 -14.27 -23.04 -6.87
N THR A 360 -15.00 -22.19 -7.58
CA THR A 360 -14.51 -20.92 -8.13
C THR A 360 -15.03 -19.69 -7.37
N HIS A 361 -15.73 -19.90 -6.26
CA HIS A 361 -16.40 -18.84 -5.53
C HIS A 361 -15.47 -17.98 -4.65
N ASP A 362 -14.31 -18.53 -4.26
CA ASP A 362 -13.31 -17.82 -3.47
C ASP A 362 -12.70 -16.64 -4.26
N PHE A 363 -12.33 -15.54 -3.57
CA PHE A 363 -11.84 -14.33 -4.23
C PHE A 363 -10.54 -14.59 -5.03
N HIS A 364 -9.63 -15.42 -4.50
CA HIS A 364 -8.40 -15.74 -5.24
C HIS A 364 -8.65 -16.40 -6.62
N ARG A 365 -9.78 -17.10 -6.81
CA ARG A 365 -10.16 -17.69 -8.10
C ARG A 365 -10.65 -16.64 -9.08
N ILE A 366 -11.43 -15.68 -8.61
CA ILE A 366 -11.85 -14.51 -9.40
C ILE A 366 -10.61 -13.72 -9.82
N TRP A 367 -9.68 -13.48 -8.87
CA TRP A 367 -8.42 -12.81 -9.18
C TRP A 367 -7.56 -13.59 -10.18
N SER A 368 -7.52 -14.92 -10.09
CA SER A 368 -6.84 -15.78 -11.07
C SER A 368 -7.41 -15.61 -12.49
N ALA A 369 -8.73 -15.44 -12.60
CA ALA A 369 -9.39 -15.16 -13.87
C ALA A 369 -9.06 -13.74 -14.39
N LEU A 370 -9.07 -12.73 -13.52
CA LEU A 370 -8.64 -11.37 -13.88
C LEU A 370 -7.16 -11.34 -14.32
N GLN A 371 -6.30 -12.10 -13.62
CA GLN A 371 -4.90 -12.29 -13.98
C GLN A 371 -4.72 -12.93 -15.34
N PHE A 372 -5.54 -13.93 -15.65
CA PHE A 372 -5.57 -14.49 -16.98
C PHE A 372 -5.86 -13.41 -18.04
N VAL A 373 -6.85 -12.53 -17.80
CA VAL A 373 -7.22 -11.47 -18.76
C VAL A 373 -6.12 -10.43 -18.96
N TYR A 374 -5.53 -9.87 -17.90
CA TYR A 374 -4.49 -8.83 -18.07
C TYR A 374 -3.13 -9.39 -18.54
N CYS A 375 -2.92 -10.71 -18.40
CA CYS A 375 -1.77 -11.36 -19.00
C CYS A 375 -1.92 -11.51 -20.52
N LEU A 376 -3.15 -11.50 -21.07
CA LEU A 376 -3.37 -11.68 -22.51
C LEU A 376 -2.60 -10.59 -23.28
N PRO A 377 -1.89 -10.96 -24.36
CA PRO A 377 -1.24 -9.98 -25.20
C PRO A 377 -2.29 -9.05 -25.82
N THR A 378 -1.93 -7.79 -25.98
CA THR A 378 -2.77 -6.79 -26.65
C THR A 378 -3.04 -7.23 -28.09
N ARG A 379 -4.28 -7.02 -28.56
CA ARG A 379 -4.71 -7.46 -29.89
C ARG A 379 -4.10 -6.61 -31.01
N HIS A 380 -3.72 -5.36 -30.71
CA HIS A 380 -3.06 -4.45 -31.65
C HIS A 380 -1.78 -3.86 -31.03
N GLU A 381 -0.77 -3.58 -31.88
CA GLU A 381 0.51 -2.99 -31.46
C GLU A 381 0.36 -1.59 -30.82
N ASN A 382 -0.71 -0.87 -31.16
CA ASN A 382 -1.02 0.46 -30.61
C ASN A 382 -1.91 0.42 -29.36
N ASP A 383 -2.38 -0.77 -28.95
CA ASP A 383 -3.19 -0.88 -27.73
C ASP A 383 -2.29 -0.78 -26.51
N MET A 384 -2.70 0.06 -25.56
CA MET A 384 -1.98 0.25 -24.32
C MET A 384 -2.14 -0.98 -23.42
N SER A 385 -1.04 -1.40 -22.82
CA SER A 385 -1.02 -2.52 -21.87
C SER A 385 -1.64 -2.14 -20.52
N VAL A 386 -2.08 -3.14 -19.75
CA VAL A 386 -2.70 -2.95 -18.43
C VAL A 386 -1.72 -2.25 -17.47
N GLU A 387 -0.43 -2.60 -17.53
CA GLU A 387 0.62 -1.95 -16.75
C GLU A 387 0.82 -0.46 -17.10
N GLN A 388 0.56 -0.04 -18.35
CA GLN A 388 0.62 1.38 -18.72
C GLN A 388 -0.64 2.16 -18.32
N LEU A 389 -1.80 1.50 -18.28
CA LEU A 389 -3.09 2.12 -17.95
C LEU A 389 -3.34 2.21 -16.45
N TYR A 390 -2.91 1.20 -15.70
CA TYR A 390 -3.21 1.06 -14.27
C TYR A 390 -1.97 0.94 -13.37
N GLY A 391 -0.78 0.69 -13.93
CA GLY A 391 0.44 0.48 -13.14
C GLY A 391 0.36 -0.73 -12.21
N GLU A 392 1.21 -0.74 -11.20
CA GLU A 392 1.26 -1.81 -10.19
C GLU A 392 0.19 -1.67 -9.11
N GLY A 393 -0.53 -0.53 -9.05
CA GLY A 393 -1.63 -0.31 -8.10
C GLY A 393 -2.72 -1.38 -8.21
N LEU A 394 -3.07 -1.79 -9.42
CA LEU A 394 -4.02 -2.89 -9.66
C LEU A 394 -3.59 -4.18 -8.93
N ASN A 395 -2.33 -4.57 -9.08
CA ASN A 395 -1.79 -5.80 -8.50
C ASN A 395 -1.66 -5.69 -6.96
N PHE A 396 -1.29 -4.51 -6.46
CA PHE A 396 -1.27 -4.24 -5.02
C PHE A 396 -2.63 -4.44 -4.37
N ALA A 397 -3.72 -3.99 -5.00
CA ALA A 397 -5.06 -4.18 -4.47
C ALA A 397 -5.48 -5.66 -4.40
N GLY A 398 -5.35 -6.39 -5.53
CA GLY A 398 -5.72 -7.79 -5.58
C GLY A 398 -4.89 -8.66 -4.63
N CYS A 399 -3.57 -8.48 -4.62
CA CYS A 399 -2.69 -9.20 -3.69
C CYS A 399 -2.97 -8.86 -2.23
N THR A 400 -3.30 -7.60 -1.92
CA THR A 400 -3.67 -7.20 -0.55
C THR A 400 -4.93 -7.92 -0.10
N ILE A 401 -6.00 -7.92 -0.90
CA ILE A 401 -7.24 -8.62 -0.54
C ILE A 401 -6.99 -10.12 -0.35
N ILE A 402 -6.28 -10.78 -1.28
CA ILE A 402 -5.91 -12.21 -1.17
C ILE A 402 -5.15 -12.48 0.13
N ARG A 403 -4.21 -11.61 0.48
CA ARG A 403 -3.40 -11.79 1.69
C ARG A 403 -4.20 -11.56 2.97
N LEU A 404 -5.08 -10.57 2.99
CA LEU A 404 -5.93 -10.26 4.15
C LEU A 404 -7.00 -11.33 4.39
N LEU A 405 -7.53 -11.95 3.33
CA LEU A 405 -8.41 -13.12 3.40
C LEU A 405 -7.67 -14.44 3.71
N SER A 406 -6.34 -14.39 3.87
CA SER A 406 -5.48 -15.57 4.10
C SER A 406 -5.54 -16.63 2.99
N GLU A 407 -5.87 -16.23 1.76
CA GLU A 407 -5.99 -17.12 0.60
C GLU A 407 -4.70 -17.23 -0.23
N HIS A 408 -3.62 -16.54 0.17
CA HIS A 408 -2.37 -16.47 -0.60
C HIS A 408 -1.78 -17.84 -0.99
N ARG A 409 -1.76 -18.84 -0.09
CA ARG A 409 -1.25 -20.18 -0.39
C ARG A 409 -2.13 -20.92 -1.40
N LYS A 410 -3.46 -20.74 -1.31
CA LYS A 410 -4.41 -21.30 -2.28
C LYS A 410 -4.16 -20.67 -3.66
N PHE A 411 -4.03 -19.35 -3.71
CA PHE A 411 -3.74 -18.62 -4.94
C PHE A 411 -2.46 -19.14 -5.63
N GLU A 412 -1.34 -19.21 -4.92
CA GLU A 412 -0.07 -19.68 -5.52
C GLU A 412 -0.15 -21.12 -6.06
N THR A 413 -1.00 -21.95 -5.46
CA THR A 413 -1.16 -23.36 -5.85
C THR A 413 -2.15 -23.53 -7.00
N TYR A 414 -3.25 -22.77 -6.99
CA TYR A 414 -4.41 -23.00 -7.85
C TYR A 414 -4.64 -21.94 -8.93
N ASP A 415 -3.77 -20.94 -9.05
CA ASP A 415 -3.86 -19.94 -10.11
C ASP A 415 -3.74 -20.56 -11.52
N PHE A 416 -4.62 -20.14 -12.42
CA PHE A 416 -4.71 -20.67 -13.79
C PHE A 416 -3.48 -20.34 -14.62
N THR A 417 -2.94 -19.13 -14.45
CA THR A 417 -1.79 -18.67 -15.24
C THR A 417 -0.49 -19.32 -14.78
N TYR A 418 -0.30 -19.50 -13.46
CA TYR A 418 0.87 -20.19 -12.90
C TYR A 418 0.87 -21.67 -13.30
N HIS A 419 -0.31 -22.30 -13.31
CA HIS A 419 -0.46 -23.65 -13.80
C HIS A 419 -0.06 -23.77 -15.27
N LEU A 420 -0.57 -22.90 -16.14
CA LEU A 420 -0.22 -22.89 -17.56
C LEU A 420 1.29 -22.67 -17.76
N PHE A 421 1.88 -21.70 -17.06
CA PHE A 421 3.32 -21.42 -17.12
C PHE A 421 4.17 -22.62 -16.70
N LYS A 422 3.77 -23.33 -15.64
CA LYS A 422 4.48 -24.53 -15.17
C LYS A 422 4.48 -25.65 -16.21
N ILE A 423 3.35 -25.85 -16.91
CA ILE A 423 3.24 -26.86 -17.96
C ILE A 423 4.00 -26.43 -19.21
N ASN A 424 3.88 -25.17 -19.64
CA ASN A 424 4.63 -24.68 -20.79
C ASN A 424 6.15 -24.77 -20.59
N ARG A 425 6.63 -24.50 -19.37
CA ARG A 425 8.05 -24.70 -19.02
C ARG A 425 8.52 -26.15 -19.18
N SER A 426 7.61 -27.12 -19.00
CA SER A 426 7.93 -28.54 -19.14
C SER A 426 7.83 -29.04 -20.58
N ASP A 427 6.89 -28.53 -21.37
CA ASP A 427 6.63 -29.00 -22.72
C ASP A 427 7.31 -28.17 -23.83
N GLN A 428 7.73 -26.94 -23.52
CA GLN A 428 8.41 -26.00 -24.41
C GLN A 428 7.73 -25.80 -25.77
N LYS A 429 6.39 -25.87 -25.80
CA LYS A 429 5.63 -25.62 -27.03
C LYS A 429 5.49 -24.14 -27.33
N GLU A 430 5.52 -23.78 -28.61
CA GLU A 430 5.47 -22.40 -29.11
C GLU A 430 4.24 -22.14 -30.01
N ASP A 431 3.17 -22.89 -29.80
CA ASP A 431 1.97 -22.79 -30.64
C ASP A 431 1.19 -21.47 -30.43
N GLU A 432 0.49 -21.02 -31.47
CA GLU A 432 -0.48 -19.93 -31.37
C GLU A 432 -1.90 -20.47 -31.22
N VAL A 433 -2.61 -20.04 -30.17
CA VAL A 433 -3.99 -20.49 -29.89
C VAL A 433 -4.91 -19.28 -29.89
N LYS A 434 -5.87 -19.23 -30.83
CA LYS A 434 -6.84 -18.12 -30.98
C LYS A 434 -6.18 -16.73 -30.99
N ASN A 435 -5.12 -16.56 -31.80
CA ASN A 435 -4.32 -15.32 -31.92
C ASN A 435 -3.55 -14.93 -30.65
N VAL A 436 -3.35 -15.86 -29.70
CA VAL A 436 -2.49 -15.66 -28.53
C VAL A 436 -1.23 -16.50 -28.73
N SER A 437 -0.09 -15.82 -28.85
CA SER A 437 1.22 -16.46 -28.88
C SER A 437 1.59 -16.96 -27.49
N LEU A 438 1.80 -18.28 -27.37
CA LEU A 438 2.08 -18.93 -26.08
C LEU A 438 3.41 -18.48 -25.45
N PRO A 439 4.51 -18.28 -26.20
CA PRO A 439 5.75 -17.70 -25.66
C PRO A 439 5.56 -16.29 -25.07
N THR A 440 4.89 -15.39 -25.80
CA THR A 440 4.65 -14.02 -25.32
C THR A 440 3.75 -14.00 -24.09
N PHE A 441 2.71 -14.85 -24.08
CA PHE A 441 1.79 -14.95 -22.95
C PHE A 441 2.49 -15.50 -21.70
N THR A 442 3.30 -16.54 -21.84
CA THR A 442 4.04 -17.15 -20.70
C THR A 442 5.13 -16.23 -20.14
N GLU A 443 5.80 -15.43 -20.99
CA GLU A 443 6.72 -14.39 -20.54
C GLU A 443 5.99 -13.31 -19.71
N ARG A 444 4.82 -12.86 -20.17
CA ARG A 444 3.97 -11.90 -19.42
C ARG A 444 3.54 -12.49 -18.08
N ILE A 445 3.07 -13.75 -18.05
CA ILE A 445 2.71 -14.44 -16.81
C ILE A 445 3.88 -14.45 -15.84
N ARG A 446 5.11 -14.74 -16.31
CA ARG A 446 6.29 -14.75 -15.46
C ARG A 446 6.58 -13.39 -14.84
N LYS A 447 6.39 -12.29 -15.57
CA LYS A 447 6.56 -10.92 -15.05
C LYS A 447 5.57 -10.63 -13.93
N PHE A 448 4.28 -10.91 -14.13
CA PHE A 448 3.25 -10.73 -13.10
C PHE A 448 3.44 -11.68 -11.91
N GLN A 449 3.93 -12.90 -12.14
CA GLN A 449 4.26 -13.83 -11.05
C GLN A 449 5.35 -13.25 -10.13
N ILE A 450 6.42 -12.69 -10.70
CA ILE A 450 7.49 -12.05 -9.91
C ILE A 450 6.94 -10.84 -9.15
N LEU A 451 6.12 -10.01 -9.81
CA LEU A 451 5.50 -8.85 -9.19
C LEU A 451 4.61 -9.26 -7.99
N ASN A 452 3.71 -10.23 -8.19
CA ASN A 452 2.83 -10.71 -7.12
C ASN A 452 3.63 -11.28 -5.94
N GLN A 453 4.71 -12.03 -6.20
CA GLN A 453 5.60 -12.54 -5.15
C GLN A 453 6.27 -11.42 -4.35
N GLN A 454 6.72 -10.36 -5.04
CA GLN A 454 7.30 -9.19 -4.37
C GLN A 454 6.26 -8.47 -3.50
N ILE A 455 5.03 -8.31 -3.99
CA ILE A 455 3.94 -7.70 -3.23
C ILE A 455 3.59 -8.56 -2.01
N PHE A 456 3.43 -9.88 -2.17
CA PHE A 456 3.18 -10.77 -1.04
C PHE A 456 4.31 -10.76 -0.02
N ALA A 457 5.57 -10.76 -0.45
CA ALA A 457 6.71 -10.65 0.44
C ALA A 457 6.70 -9.32 1.23
N CYS A 458 6.37 -8.22 0.57
CA CYS A 458 6.19 -6.92 1.20
C CYS A 458 5.09 -6.97 2.27
N LEU A 459 3.89 -7.43 1.91
CA LEU A 459 2.75 -7.53 2.84
C LEU A 459 3.02 -8.49 4.00
N ASN A 460 3.70 -9.61 3.75
CA ASN A 460 4.08 -10.58 4.79
C ASN A 460 5.01 -9.97 5.83
N LYS A 461 5.92 -9.08 5.43
CA LYS A 461 6.81 -8.39 6.38
C LYS A 461 6.02 -7.59 7.42
N TYR A 462 4.90 -6.99 7.02
CA TYR A 462 4.06 -6.18 7.92
C TYR A 462 3.01 -7.00 8.66
N LEU A 463 2.55 -8.12 8.10
CA LEU A 463 1.48 -8.95 8.69
C LEU A 463 2.01 -10.18 9.47
N CYS A 464 3.32 -10.33 9.64
CA CYS A 464 3.94 -11.44 10.37
C CYS A 464 3.97 -11.23 11.89
N HIS A 465 3.57 -10.06 12.40
CA HIS A 465 3.71 -9.69 13.83
C HIS A 465 2.42 -9.81 14.66
N THR A 466 1.27 -10.15 14.05
CA THR A 466 0.04 -10.44 14.80
C THR A 466 0.11 -11.73 15.65
N THR A 467 1.28 -12.36 15.76
CA THR A 467 1.55 -13.56 16.57
C THR A 467 2.37 -13.31 17.85
N THR A 468 2.65 -12.05 18.21
CA THR A 468 3.28 -11.68 19.49
C THR A 468 2.36 -10.65 20.14
N ASP A 469 1.36 -11.01 20.96
CA ASP A 469 1.60 -11.36 22.37
C ASP A 469 0.54 -12.26 23.04
N GLU A 470 -0.45 -12.82 22.33
CA GLU A 470 -1.38 -13.80 22.91
C GLU A 470 -1.83 -14.82 21.86
N ILE A 471 -1.02 -15.85 21.60
CA ILE A 471 -1.53 -17.07 20.94
C ILE A 471 -1.98 -18.03 22.04
N PRO A 472 -3.29 -18.20 22.32
CA PRO A 472 -3.75 -19.49 22.77
C PRO A 472 -3.45 -20.45 21.62
N VAL A 473 -2.51 -21.38 21.85
CA VAL A 473 -2.08 -22.48 20.96
C VAL A 473 -2.94 -22.54 19.70
N GLU A 474 -2.42 -22.03 18.56
CA GLU A 474 -3.11 -22.06 17.26
C GLU A 474 -3.74 -23.44 17.11
N GLN A 475 -5.07 -23.52 17.24
CA GLN A 475 -5.81 -24.76 17.05
C GLN A 475 -5.79 -25.05 15.56
N VAL A 476 -4.66 -25.57 15.08
CA VAL A 476 -4.57 -26.21 13.78
C VAL A 476 -5.67 -27.25 13.78
N LYS A 477 -6.58 -27.16 12.81
CA LYS A 477 -7.71 -28.07 12.69
C LYS A 477 -7.17 -29.48 12.47
N CYS A 478 -6.97 -30.22 13.56
CA CYS A 478 -6.46 -31.57 13.53
C CYS A 478 -7.51 -32.45 12.87
N LEU A 479 -7.14 -33.11 11.78
CA LEU A 479 -7.94 -34.19 11.23
C LEU A 479 -7.91 -35.34 12.23
N THR A 480 -9.08 -35.82 12.64
CA THR A 480 -9.16 -36.99 13.50
C THR A 480 -8.66 -38.21 12.72
N PRO A 481 -7.70 -38.99 13.26
CA PRO A 481 -7.30 -40.24 12.64
C PRO A 481 -8.52 -41.17 12.57
N MET A 482 -8.63 -41.91 11.46
CA MET A 482 -9.73 -42.87 11.27
C MET A 482 -9.77 -43.85 12.44
N THR A 483 -10.94 -43.98 13.08
CA THR A 483 -11.16 -44.94 14.17
C THR A 483 -11.35 -46.35 13.60
N LEU A 484 -10.97 -47.38 14.38
CA LEU A 484 -11.01 -48.80 13.96
C LEU A 484 -12.39 -49.25 13.42
N GLN A 485 -13.48 -48.60 13.83
CA GLN A 485 -14.84 -48.88 13.35
C GLN A 485 -15.01 -48.57 11.85
N THR A 486 -14.25 -47.64 11.28
CA THR A 486 -14.29 -47.30 9.84
C THR A 486 -13.44 -48.24 8.98
N ILE A 487 -12.49 -48.95 9.59
CA ILE A 487 -11.64 -49.94 8.92
C ILE A 487 -12.38 -51.27 8.72
N GLN A 488 -13.26 -51.65 9.65
CA GLN A 488 -14.03 -52.89 9.56
C GLN A 488 -15.15 -52.85 8.49
N SER A 489 -15.62 -51.66 8.11
CA SER A 489 -16.65 -51.48 7.06
C SER A 489 -16.07 -51.39 5.64
N SER A 490 -14.75 -51.36 5.48
CA SER A 490 -14.06 -51.17 4.19
C SER A 490 -13.31 -52.42 3.69
N ILE A 491 -13.41 -53.55 4.38
CA ILE A 491 -12.87 -54.84 3.91
C ILE A 491 -14.00 -55.64 3.25
N PRO A 492 -13.94 -55.95 1.93
CA PRO A 492 -14.91 -56.85 1.33
C PRO A 492 -14.70 -58.27 1.86
N ILE A 493 -15.69 -58.78 2.60
CA ILE A 493 -15.74 -60.19 3.01
C ILE A 493 -15.92 -61.03 1.75
N TYR A 494 -14.85 -61.69 1.29
CA TYR A 494 -14.95 -62.77 0.30
C TYR A 494 -15.78 -63.91 0.90
N GLN A 495 -17.06 -64.00 0.52
CA GLN A 495 -17.89 -65.17 0.78
C GLN A 495 -17.42 -66.33 -0.10
N HIS A 496 -16.76 -67.31 0.51
CA HIS A 496 -16.51 -68.59 -0.14
C HIS A 496 -17.82 -69.41 -0.17
N ASN A 497 -18.33 -69.64 -1.37
CA ASN A 497 -19.39 -70.61 -1.65
C ASN A 497 -19.09 -71.98 -1.00
N ARG A 498 -20.02 -72.49 -0.19
CA ARG A 498 -20.20 -73.92 0.05
C ARG A 498 -21.60 -74.34 -0.40
N LEU A 499 -21.62 -75.30 -1.33
CA LEU A 499 -22.80 -75.99 -1.86
C LEU A 499 -23.47 -76.87 -0.78
N PRO A 500 -24.76 -77.23 -0.96
CA PRO A 500 -25.57 -77.89 0.06
C PRO A 500 -25.42 -79.43 0.03
N GLY A 501 -25.47 -80.06 1.20
CA GLY A 501 -25.44 -81.53 1.33
C GLY A 501 -25.57 -82.01 2.78
N THR A 502 -26.81 -82.33 3.16
CA THR A 502 -27.28 -83.39 4.08
C THR A 502 -26.24 -84.22 4.86
N THR A 503 -26.36 -84.33 6.20
CA THR A 503 -27.04 -85.44 6.94
C THR A 503 -26.84 -85.30 8.46
N SER A 504 -27.86 -85.79 9.17
CA SER A 504 -28.01 -86.10 10.60
C SER A 504 -26.76 -86.42 11.43
N GLU A 505 -26.74 -86.02 12.71
CA GLU A 505 -26.90 -86.93 13.87
C GLU A 505 -26.92 -86.17 15.22
N CYS A 506 -27.80 -86.66 16.10
CA CYS A 506 -28.11 -86.31 17.50
C CYS A 506 -28.86 -85.01 17.81
#